data_AF-A0A8S9FHY5-F1
#
_entry.id   AF-A0A8S9FHY5-F1
#
_cell.length_a   1.000
_cell.length_b   1.000
_cell.length_c   1.000
_cell.angle_alpha   90.00
_cell.angle_beta   90.00
_cell.angle_gamma   90.00
#
_symmetry.space_group_name_H-M   'P 1'
#
loop_
_entity.id
_entity.type
_entity.pdbx_description
1 polymer ?
#
loop_
_entity_poly.entity_id
_entity_poly.type
_entity_poly.pdbx_seq_one_letter_code
_entity_poly.pdbx_strand_id
1 'polypeptide(L)'
;MIKLKSKHIGGTFSKKIKCVVYGLCDEISAWPYSKDREDNSEEVYFGLKTGQGLLEFKCKSKIQKQRWVAGIQSTLRQVTCLEADKCCLESLSLSD
;
A
#
# COMPACT_ATOMS: atom_id res chain seq x y z
N MET A 1 -1.60 3.57 -10.07
CA MET A 1 -1.50 4.17 -8.71
C MET A 1 -2.76 3.93 -7.84
N ILE A 2 -2.64 3.47 -6.59
CA ILE A 2 -3.79 3.27 -5.66
C ILE A 2 -3.98 4.47 -4.73
N LYS A 3 -5.23 4.80 -4.41
CA LYS A 3 -5.58 5.91 -3.51
C LYS A 3 -6.23 5.42 -2.22
N LEU A 4 -5.54 5.57 -1.10
CA LEU A 4 -6.11 5.38 0.23
C LEU A 4 -7.00 6.58 0.58
N LYS A 5 -8.19 6.30 1.09
CA LYS A 5 -9.12 7.29 1.66
C LYS A 5 -9.47 6.85 3.07
N SER A 6 -9.22 7.71 4.05
CA SER A 6 -9.71 7.48 5.41
C SER A 6 -11.16 7.92 5.53
N LYS A 7 -11.99 7.09 6.20
CA LYS A 7 -13.31 7.49 6.72
C LYS A 7 -13.30 7.20 8.22
N HIS A 8 -13.25 8.23 9.04
CA HIS A 8 -13.41 8.09 10.49
C HIS A 8 -14.89 7.86 10.81
N ILE A 9 -15.24 6.71 11.38
CA ILE A 9 -16.62 6.38 11.82
C ILE A 9 -16.79 6.74 13.29
N GLY A 10 -16.62 8.02 13.60
CA GLY A 10 -16.84 8.57 14.93
C GLY A 10 -17.16 10.05 14.77
N GLY A 11 -18.45 10.36 14.73
CA GLY A 11 -19.01 11.72 14.81
C GLY A 11 -18.31 12.80 13.97
N THR A 12 -18.92 13.19 12.86
CA THR A 12 -18.86 14.55 12.27
C THR A 12 -17.60 15.06 11.54
N PHE A 13 -16.48 14.33 11.48
CA PHE A 13 -15.34 14.75 10.62
C PHE A 13 -14.89 13.67 9.64
N SER A 14 -15.40 13.73 8.41
CA SER A 14 -14.79 13.04 7.27
C SER A 14 -13.48 13.75 6.90
N LYS A 15 -12.37 13.39 7.53
CA LYS A 15 -11.03 13.79 7.05
C LYS A 15 -10.82 13.17 5.67
N LYS A 16 -11.01 13.96 4.60
CA LYS A 16 -10.76 13.56 3.21
C LYS A 16 -9.25 13.51 2.91
N ILE A 17 -8.50 12.83 3.77
CA ILE A 17 -7.08 12.58 3.56
C ILE A 17 -6.98 11.51 2.50
N LYS A 18 -6.36 11.91 1.39
CA LYS A 18 -6.13 11.10 0.21
C LYS A 18 -4.64 10.83 0.16
N CYS A 19 -4.24 9.59 0.40
CA CYS A 19 -2.84 9.19 0.30
C CYS A 19 -2.65 8.30 -0.93
N VAL A 20 -1.57 8.54 -1.66
CA VAL A 20 -1.21 7.76 -2.85
C VAL A 20 -0.27 6.64 -2.43
N VAL A 21 -0.60 5.41 -2.82
CA VAL A 21 0.24 4.22 -2.62
C VAL A 21 0.81 3.81 -3.98
N TYR A 22 2.14 3.65 -4.02
CA TYR A 22 2.86 3.21 -5.21
C TYR A 22 3.68 1.93 -4.99
N GLY A 23 3.75 1.43 -3.75
CA GLY A 23 4.47 0.19 -3.48
C GLY A 23 4.17 -0.42 -2.13
N LEU A 24 4.60 -1.67 -1.98
CA LEU A 24 4.55 -2.45 -0.75
C LEU A 24 5.99 -2.70 -0.26
N CYS A 25 6.17 -2.78 1.05
CA CYS A 25 7.43 -3.10 1.71
C CYS A 25 7.20 -4.26 2.69
N ASP A 26 7.73 -5.43 2.36
CA ASP A 26 7.60 -6.63 3.19
C ASP A 26 8.85 -6.91 4.03
N GLU A 27 10.00 -6.35 3.63
CA GLU A 27 11.27 -6.49 4.32
C GLU A 27 11.38 -5.54 5.51
N ILE A 28 11.59 -6.11 6.70
CA ILE A 28 11.67 -5.39 7.98
C ILE A 28 12.95 -4.52 8.03
N SER A 29 13.99 -4.88 7.28
CA SER A 29 15.28 -4.17 7.21
C SER A 29 15.18 -2.72 6.75
N ALA A 30 14.11 -2.36 6.04
CA ALA A 30 13.90 -1.02 5.47
C ALA A 30 13.23 -0.03 6.43
N TRP A 31 13.02 -0.39 7.70
CA TRP A 31 12.17 0.36 8.61
C TRP A 31 12.99 1.23 9.57
N PRO A 32 12.68 2.53 9.71
CA PRO A 32 13.50 3.45 10.50
C PRO A 32 13.49 3.15 12.00
N TYR A 33 12.46 2.45 12.52
CA TYR A 33 12.30 2.13 13.94
C TYR A 33 12.65 0.67 14.28
N SER A 34 13.37 -0.03 13.41
CA SER A 34 13.69 -1.46 13.58
C SER A 34 14.55 -1.77 14.81
N LYS A 35 15.34 -0.79 15.29
CA LYS A 35 16.32 -0.99 16.38
C LYS A 35 15.71 -0.96 17.79
N ASP A 36 14.54 -0.34 17.95
CA ASP A 36 13.86 -0.19 19.26
C ASP A 36 12.73 -1.23 19.46
N ARG A 37 12.52 -2.12 18.49
CA ARG A 37 11.57 -3.23 18.62
C ARG A 37 12.28 -4.35 19.37
N GLU A 38 11.99 -4.45 20.65
CA GLU A 38 12.32 -5.63 21.45
C GLU A 38 11.85 -6.88 20.69
N ASP A 39 12.72 -7.89 20.61
CA ASP A 39 12.61 -9.10 19.79
C ASP A 39 11.45 -10.01 20.23
N ASN A 40 10.23 -9.46 20.23
CA ASN A 40 9.01 -10.22 20.36
C ASN A 40 8.76 -10.88 19.01
N SER A 41 9.27 -12.10 18.89
CA SER A 41 9.20 -13.01 17.73
C SER A 41 7.81 -13.21 17.09
N GLU A 42 6.75 -12.68 17.70
CA GLU A 42 5.37 -12.79 17.25
C GLU A 42 4.85 -11.55 16.48
N GLU A 43 5.49 -10.39 16.64
CA GLU A 43 4.99 -9.17 16.01
C GLU A 43 5.38 -9.10 14.54
N VAL A 44 4.37 -9.14 13.66
CA VAL A 44 4.58 -9.11 12.21
C VAL A 44 4.05 -7.84 11.58
N TYR A 45 4.80 -7.28 10.64
CA TYR A 45 4.51 -5.99 10.02
C TYR A 45 4.59 -6.04 8.50
N PHE A 46 3.87 -5.12 7.84
CA PHE A 46 4.07 -4.79 6.43
C PHE A 46 3.88 -3.28 6.23
N GLY A 47 4.53 -2.73 5.21
CA GLY A 47 4.60 -1.29 4.99
C GLY A 47 4.07 -0.92 3.61
N LEU A 48 3.54 0.30 3.48
CA LEU A 48 3.12 0.88 2.22
C LEU A 48 3.97 2.09 1.89
N LYS A 49 4.53 2.10 0.68
CA LYS A 49 5.26 3.26 0.16
C LYS A 49 4.25 4.28 -0.37
N THR A 50 4.26 5.46 0.22
CA THR A 50 3.34 6.54 -0.12
C THR A 50 4.07 7.83 -0.45
N GLY A 51 3.38 8.79 -1.08
CA GLY A 51 3.93 10.12 -1.34
C GLY A 51 4.28 10.91 -0.08
N GLN A 52 3.85 10.45 1.10
CA GLN A 52 4.14 11.07 2.41
C GLN A 52 5.18 10.27 3.22
N GLY A 53 5.74 9.20 2.63
CA GLY A 53 6.67 8.29 3.30
C GLY A 53 6.12 6.88 3.46
N LEU A 54 6.78 6.09 4.33
CA LEU A 54 6.38 4.71 4.64
C LEU A 54 5.24 4.72 5.68
N LEU A 55 4.13 4.05 5.36
CA LEU A 55 3.06 3.80 6.32
C LEU A 55 3.14 2.36 6.84
N GLU A 56 3.23 2.23 8.15
CA GLU A 56 3.50 0.99 8.87
C GLU A 56 2.23 0.32 9.39
N PHE A 57 2.07 -0.99 9.20
CA PHE A 57 0.92 -1.74 9.72
C PHE A 57 1.36 -2.97 10.51
N LYS A 58 0.89 -3.06 11.76
CA LYS A 58 1.01 -4.25 12.61
C LYS A 58 -0.06 -5.28 12.25
N CYS A 59 0.32 -6.55 12.19
CA CYS A 59 -0.57 -7.68 12.02
C CYS A 59 -0.60 -8.54 13.29
N LYS A 60 -1.73 -9.21 13.51
CA LYS A 60 -1.92 -10.14 14.64
C LYS A 60 -1.25 -11.51 14.41
N SER A 61 -0.96 -11.86 13.15
CA SER A 61 -0.33 -13.13 12.80
C SER A 61 0.30 -13.09 11.40
N LYS A 62 1.23 -14.00 11.13
CA LYS A 62 1.86 -14.18 9.80
C LYS A 62 0.83 -14.41 8.70
N ILE A 63 -0.22 -15.18 8.98
CA ILE A 63 -1.30 -15.46 8.03
C ILE A 63 -2.06 -14.18 7.68
N GLN A 64 -2.37 -13.34 8.67
CA GLN A 64 -3.04 -12.07 8.42
C GLN A 64 -2.16 -11.14 7.58
N LYS A 65 -0.87 -11.06 7.90
CA LYS A 65 0.12 -10.31 7.11
C LYS A 65 0.12 -10.77 5.66
N GLN A 66 0.22 -12.07 5.40
CA GLN A 66 0.25 -12.62 4.04
C GLN A 66 -1.03 -12.31 3.25
N ARG A 67 -2.21 -12.39 3.88
CA ARG A 67 -3.47 -11.99 3.24
C ARG A 67 -3.48 -10.53 2.82
N TRP A 68 -3.01 -9.63 3.70
CA TRP A 68 -2.90 -8.21 3.38
C TRP A 68 -1.91 -7.94 2.25
N VAL A 69 -0.70 -8.49 2.36
CA VAL A 69 0.36 -8.34 1.36
C VAL A 69 -0.11 -8.84 -0.01
N ALA A 70 -0.66 -10.04 -0.09
CA ALA A 70 -1.15 -10.62 -1.34
C ALA A 70 -2.28 -9.77 -1.97
N GLY A 71 -3.26 -9.32 -1.16
CA GLY A 71 -4.36 -8.51 -1.65
C GLY A 71 -3.91 -7.15 -2.19
N ILE A 72 -3.02 -6.48 -1.48
CA ILE A 72 -2.49 -5.16 -1.89
C ILE A 72 -1.60 -5.31 -3.13
N GLN A 73 -0.73 -6.31 -3.17
CA GLN A 73 0.13 -6.58 -4.32
C GLN A 73 -0.68 -6.93 -5.57
N SER A 74 -1.74 -7.74 -5.44
CA SER A 74 -2.67 -8.01 -6.54
C SER A 74 -3.33 -6.74 -7.05
N THR A 75 -3.82 -5.89 -6.14
CA THR A 75 -4.44 -4.61 -6.52
C THR A 75 -3.45 -3.70 -7.22
N LEU A 76 -2.21 -3.60 -6.72
CA LEU A 76 -1.17 -2.76 -7.34
C LEU A 76 -0.86 -3.23 -8.76
N ARG A 77 -0.69 -4.55 -8.95
CA ARG A 77 -0.45 -5.15 -10.26
C ARG A 77 -1.57 -4.86 -11.25
N GLN A 78 -2.83 -5.06 -10.84
CA GLN A 78 -3.97 -4.79 -11.70
C GLN A 78 -4.00 -3.34 -12.17
N VAL A 79 -3.75 -2.38 -11.27
CA VAL A 79 -3.73 -0.96 -11.65
C VAL A 79 -2.56 -0.65 -12.59
N THR A 80 -1.39 -1.25 -12.40
CA THR A 80 -0.25 -1.09 -13.32
C THR A 80 -0.52 -1.69 -14.70
N CYS A 81 -1.13 -2.88 -14.78
CA CYS A 81 -1.51 -3.50 -16.05
C CYS A 81 -2.55 -2.66 -16.81
N LEU A 82 -3.56 -2.13 -16.10
CA LEU A 82 -4.57 -1.25 -16.70
C LEU A 82 -3.97 0.09 -17.19
N GLU A 83 -2.96 0.62 -16.50
CA GLU A 83 -2.22 1.79 -16.97
C GLU A 83 -1.42 1.47 -18.25
N ALA A 84 -0.84 0.27 -18.37
CA ALA A 84 -0.16 -0.18 -19.59
C ALA A 84 -1.13 -0.34 -20.77
N ASP A 85 -2.29 -0.98 -20.55
CA ASP A 85 -3.30 -1.18 -21.60
C ASP A 85 -3.88 0.15 -22.09
N LYS A 86 -4.09 1.13 -21.20
CA LYS A 86 -4.50 2.48 -21.58
C LYS A 86 -3.44 3.22 -22.40
N CYS A 87 -2.17 3.10 -22.01
CA CYS A 87 -1.08 3.74 -22.75
C CYS A 87 -0.94 3.14 -24.16
N CYS A 88 -1.14 1.83 -24.31
CA CYS A 88 -1.24 1.17 -25.61
C CYS A 88 -2.44 1.65 -26.44
N LEU A 89 -3.58 1.96 -25.80
CA LEU A 89 -4.79 2.40 -26.51
C LEU A 89 -4.71 3.89 -26.92
N GLU A 90 -4.08 4.75 -26.11
CA GLU A 90 -3.79 6.15 -26.47
C GLU A 90 -2.80 6.25 -27.64
N SER A 91 -1.78 5.40 -27.68
CA SER A 91 -0.79 5.39 -28.78
C SER A 91 -1.35 4.89 -30.11
N LEU A 92 -2.39 4.06 -30.09
CA LEU A 92 -3.14 3.66 -31.29
C LEU A 92 -4.13 4.73 -31.78
N SER A 93 -4.45 5.72 -30.96
CA SER A 93 -5.42 6.79 -31.28
C SER A 93 -4.80 8.07 -31.86
N LEU A 94 -3.46 8.12 -31.97
CA LEU A 94 -2.71 9.27 -32.50
C LEU A 94 -2.27 9.10 -33.97
N SER A 95 -2.85 8.14 -34.67
CA SER A 95 -2.72 8.00 -36.12
C SER A 95 -3.99 8.53 -36.80
N ASP A 96 -4.07 9.85 -36.98
CA ASP A 96 -4.80 10.56 -38.06
C ASP A 96 -4.36 12.03 -38.11
#